data_AF-A0A6A5GXX6-F1
#
_entry.id   AF-A0A6A5GXX6-F1
#
_cell.length_a   1.000
_cell.length_b   1.000
_cell.length_c   1.000
_cell.angle_alpha   90.00
_cell.angle_beta   90.00
_cell.angle_gamma   90.00
#
_symmetry.space_group_name_H-M   'P 1'
#
loop_
_entity.id
_entity.type
_entity.pdbx_description
1 polymer ?
#
loop_
_entity_poly.entity_id
_entity_poly.type
_entity_poly.pdbx_seq_one_letter_code
_entity_poly.pdbx_strand_id
1 'polypeptide(L)'
;MHEIIIYKVIIIDKVRSWETGKKLIKLKELAKYSKPLGDSSESLSRVQKALERKKELLDFVENGNVVEEAVEQLFVLSQQFEVRKDWSGFDELSSQIIVQLDKIQKWADGLVKSEELNSYGPTLEKLAGLGDVELAMDRRLIALDSLVKFLKMTSLTSQTDEVEKFKKMITPLESLNLHFSKFDASLSQMSSTLAGLQNSDETAGNHTTMATAPVDEKSTFE
;
A
#
# COMPACT_ATOMS: atom_id res chain seq x y z
N MET A 1 -27.13 -5.72 -4.48
CA MET A 1 -27.17 -5.93 -3.01
C MET A 1 -27.62 -7.33 -2.57
N HIS A 2 -27.91 -8.27 -3.50
CA HIS A 2 -28.35 -9.64 -3.17
C HIS A 2 -27.24 -10.71 -3.31
N GLU A 3 -26.11 -10.41 -3.95
CA GLU A 3 -25.03 -11.40 -4.15
C GLU A 3 -24.10 -11.57 -2.95
N ILE A 4 -23.92 -10.54 -2.12
CA ILE A 4 -23.04 -10.58 -0.94
C ILE A 4 -23.58 -11.53 0.15
N ILE A 5 -24.91 -11.75 0.17
CA ILE A 5 -25.56 -12.62 1.16
C ILE A 5 -25.37 -14.10 0.80
N ILE A 6 -25.34 -14.43 -0.50
CA ILE A 6 -25.17 -15.82 -0.97
C ILE A 6 -23.76 -16.34 -0.64
N TYR A 7 -22.72 -15.51 -0.80
CA TYR A 7 -21.35 -15.88 -0.41
C TYR A 7 -21.18 -16.12 1.10
N LYS A 8 -21.89 -15.36 1.95
CA LYS A 8 -21.85 -15.57 3.40
C LYS A 8 -22.54 -16.87 3.84
N VAL A 9 -23.65 -17.23 3.20
CA VAL A 9 -24.41 -18.44 3.56
C VAL A 9 -23.68 -19.72 3.11
N ILE A 10 -23.05 -19.70 1.93
CA ILE A 10 -22.26 -20.85 1.42
C ILE A 10 -21.06 -21.16 2.32
N ILE A 11 -20.42 -20.15 2.92
CA ILE A 11 -19.30 -20.35 3.86
C ILE A 11 -19.78 -21.03 5.16
N ILE A 12 -20.98 -20.70 5.66
CA ILE A 12 -21.47 -21.19 6.95
C ILE A 12 -21.98 -22.63 6.86
N ASP A 13 -22.70 -23.00 5.80
CA ASP A 13 -23.23 -24.38 5.66
C ASP A 13 -22.14 -25.41 5.32
N LYS A 14 -21.09 -25.00 4.59
CA LYS A 14 -19.95 -25.88 4.23
C LYS A 14 -19.03 -26.14 5.43
N VAL A 15 -18.98 -25.23 6.40
CA VAL A 15 -18.27 -25.40 7.68
C VAL A 15 -18.96 -26.42 8.59
N ARG A 16 -20.25 -26.71 8.40
CA ARG A 16 -21.02 -27.61 9.28
C ARG A 16 -20.72 -29.10 9.08
N SER A 17 -20.14 -29.53 7.95
CA SER A 17 -20.04 -30.95 7.57
C SER A 17 -18.67 -31.65 7.74
N TRP A 18 -17.60 -30.99 8.21
CA TRP A 18 -16.27 -31.65 8.35
C TRP A 18 -15.88 -32.03 9.80
N GLU A 19 -15.10 -33.10 9.98
CA GLU A 19 -14.61 -33.59 11.28
C GLU A 19 -13.67 -32.58 11.98
N THR A 20 -13.93 -32.31 13.27
CA THR A 20 -13.44 -31.16 14.05
C THR A 20 -11.91 -31.04 14.18
N GLY A 21 -11.15 -32.16 14.15
CA GLY A 21 -9.69 -32.15 14.30
C GLY A 21 -8.93 -31.74 13.03
N LYS A 22 -9.34 -32.24 11.86
CA LYS A 22 -8.77 -31.86 10.56
C LYS A 22 -9.10 -30.41 10.19
N LYS A 23 -10.27 -29.91 10.64
CA LYS A 23 -10.68 -28.49 10.53
C LYS A 23 -9.68 -27.54 11.19
N LEU A 24 -9.22 -27.86 12.40
CA LEU A 24 -8.35 -26.96 13.18
C LEU A 24 -6.95 -26.84 12.57
N ILE A 25 -6.41 -27.95 12.04
CA ILE A 25 -5.11 -27.97 11.37
C ILE A 25 -5.18 -27.14 10.08
N LYS A 26 -6.20 -27.36 9.24
CA LYS A 26 -6.38 -26.57 8.00
C LYS A 26 -6.57 -25.08 8.28
N LEU A 27 -7.34 -24.71 9.31
CA LEU A 27 -7.53 -23.31 9.68
C LEU A 27 -6.24 -22.64 10.16
N LYS A 28 -5.39 -23.39 10.91
CA LYS A 28 -4.05 -22.93 11.31
C LYS A 28 -3.12 -22.76 10.10
N GLU A 29 -3.18 -23.67 9.14
CA GLU A 29 -2.41 -23.58 7.89
C GLU A 29 -2.85 -22.41 7.00
N LEU A 30 -4.12 -21.99 7.05
CA LEU A 30 -4.60 -20.79 6.35
C LEU A 30 -4.17 -19.49 7.04
N ALA A 31 -4.07 -19.51 8.38
CA ALA A 31 -3.67 -18.34 9.15
C ALA A 31 -2.29 -17.80 8.77
N LYS A 32 -1.37 -18.66 8.32
CA LYS A 32 -0.02 -18.25 7.89
C LYS A 32 -0.03 -17.33 6.65
N TYR A 33 -1.07 -17.39 5.83
CA TYR A 33 -1.21 -16.54 4.64
C TYR A 33 -1.91 -15.20 4.92
N SER A 34 -2.53 -15.04 6.09
CA SER A 34 -3.34 -13.85 6.41
C SER A 34 -2.52 -12.55 6.42
N LYS A 35 -1.33 -12.56 7.01
CA LYS A 35 -0.45 -11.39 7.08
C LYS A 35 0.04 -10.97 5.69
N PRO A 36 0.65 -11.85 4.86
CA PRO A 36 1.05 -11.46 3.51
C PRO A 36 -0.07 -10.91 2.64
N LEU A 37 -1.27 -11.49 2.73
CA LEU A 37 -2.46 -11.00 2.02
C LEU A 37 -2.91 -9.62 2.53
N GLY A 38 -2.93 -9.42 3.86
CA GLY A 38 -3.25 -8.13 4.48
C GLY A 38 -2.25 -7.03 4.12
N ASP A 39 -0.96 -7.34 4.20
CA ASP A 39 0.13 -6.42 3.84
C ASP A 39 0.07 -6.06 2.35
N SER A 40 -0.23 -7.02 1.47
CA SER A 40 -0.41 -6.77 0.03
C SER A 40 -1.61 -5.86 -0.23
N SER A 41 -2.74 -6.11 0.42
CA SER A 41 -3.96 -5.28 0.30
C SER A 41 -3.72 -3.84 0.73
N GLU A 42 -3.04 -3.64 1.87
CA GLU A 42 -2.69 -2.30 2.35
C GLU A 42 -1.68 -1.62 1.41
N SER A 43 -0.68 -2.34 0.90
CA SER A 43 0.26 -1.81 -0.09
C SER A 43 -0.45 -1.35 -1.37
N LEU A 44 -1.38 -2.15 -1.89
CA LEU A 44 -2.20 -1.80 -3.05
C LEU A 44 -3.06 -0.55 -2.79
N SER A 45 -3.69 -0.46 -1.62
CA SER A 45 -4.47 0.71 -1.19
C SER A 45 -3.62 1.98 -1.20
N ARG A 46 -2.36 1.90 -0.75
CA ARG A 46 -1.42 3.03 -0.79
C ARG A 46 -1.01 3.41 -2.20
N VAL A 47 -0.71 2.43 -3.05
CA VAL A 47 -0.42 2.66 -4.47
C VAL A 47 -1.59 3.36 -5.15
N GLN A 48 -2.82 2.87 -4.93
CA GLN A 48 -4.02 3.49 -5.49
C GLN A 48 -4.15 4.95 -5.04
N LYS A 49 -4.00 5.23 -3.74
CA LYS A 49 -4.05 6.59 -3.21
C LYS A 49 -2.95 7.49 -3.80
N ALA A 50 -1.74 6.97 -3.99
CA ALA A 50 -0.66 7.71 -4.62
C ALA A 50 -0.99 8.08 -6.08
N LEU A 51 -1.60 7.17 -6.83
CA LEU A 51 -2.06 7.42 -8.21
C LEU A 51 -3.23 8.42 -8.25
N GLU A 52 -4.19 8.31 -7.33
CA GLU A 52 -5.30 9.26 -7.19
C GLU A 52 -4.81 10.68 -6.86
N ARG A 53 -3.70 10.79 -6.13
CA ARG A 53 -3.04 12.06 -5.76
C ARG A 53 -1.86 12.44 -6.63
N LYS A 54 -1.69 11.78 -7.78
CA LYS A 54 -0.55 12.01 -8.68
C LYS A 54 -0.47 13.47 -9.11
N LYS A 55 -1.60 14.11 -9.39
CA LYS A 55 -1.63 15.52 -9.78
C LYS A 55 -1.11 16.41 -8.65
N GLU A 56 -1.61 16.25 -7.44
CA GLU A 56 -1.19 17.05 -6.29
C GLU A 56 0.29 16.85 -5.95
N LEU A 57 0.81 15.64 -6.12
CA LEU A 57 2.24 15.35 -5.98
C LEU A 57 3.10 16.05 -7.05
N LEU A 58 2.66 16.06 -8.30
CA LEU A 58 3.35 16.78 -9.38
C LEU A 58 3.25 18.30 -9.17
N ASP A 59 2.07 18.78 -8.80
CA ASP A 59 1.81 20.18 -8.46
C ASP A 59 2.73 20.64 -7.29
N PHE A 60 2.97 19.78 -6.29
CA PHE A 60 3.95 20.05 -5.22
C PHE A 60 5.37 20.25 -5.77
N VAL A 61 5.82 19.36 -6.66
CA VAL A 61 7.15 19.41 -7.26
C VAL A 61 7.31 20.63 -8.18
N GLU A 62 6.32 20.89 -9.04
CA GLU A 62 6.39 21.94 -10.05
C GLU A 62 6.28 23.35 -9.45
N ASN A 63 5.45 23.52 -8.42
CA ASN A 63 5.14 24.83 -7.87
C ASN A 63 5.87 25.16 -6.56
N GLY A 64 6.60 24.21 -5.97
CA GLY A 64 7.24 24.43 -4.66
C GLY A 64 8.32 25.52 -4.64
N ASN A 65 8.87 25.90 -5.79
CA ASN A 65 9.80 27.03 -5.91
C ASN A 65 9.17 28.38 -5.54
N VAL A 66 7.84 28.50 -5.61
CA VAL A 66 7.12 29.71 -5.18
C VAL A 66 7.43 30.08 -3.73
N VAL A 67 7.80 29.10 -2.90
CA VAL A 67 8.19 29.33 -1.52
C VAL A 67 9.52 30.07 -1.44
N GLU A 68 10.52 29.64 -2.21
CA GLU A 68 11.84 30.27 -2.18
C GLU A 68 11.78 31.67 -2.81
N GLU A 69 11.08 31.83 -3.93
CA GLU A 69 10.85 33.13 -4.58
C GLU A 69 10.17 34.14 -3.64
N ALA A 70 9.19 33.70 -2.87
CA ALA A 70 8.51 34.54 -1.89
C ALA A 70 9.36 34.81 -0.64
N VAL A 71 10.20 33.86 -0.20
CA VAL A 71 11.15 34.05 0.90
C VAL A 71 12.18 35.12 0.55
N GLU A 72 12.66 35.18 -0.69
CA GLU A 72 13.60 36.20 -1.16
C GLU A 72 13.04 37.63 -1.07
N GLN A 73 11.71 37.79 -1.06
CA GLN A 73 11.07 39.10 -0.88
C GLN A 73 11.05 39.58 0.58
N LEU A 74 11.38 38.73 1.55
CA LEU A 74 11.41 39.11 2.95
C LEU A 74 12.71 39.87 3.29
N PHE A 75 12.59 41.10 3.80
CA PHE A 75 13.75 41.92 4.17
C PHE A 75 14.47 41.47 5.44
N VAL A 76 13.84 40.62 6.27
CA VAL A 76 14.36 40.23 7.58
C VAL A 76 14.92 38.81 7.51
N LEU A 77 16.23 38.67 7.70
CA LEU A 77 16.94 37.39 7.61
C LEU A 77 16.41 36.33 8.58
N SER A 78 16.00 36.72 9.80
CA SER A 78 15.42 35.77 10.75
C SER A 78 14.09 35.21 10.25
N GLN A 79 13.28 36.00 9.55
CA GLN A 79 12.02 35.51 8.96
C GLN A 79 12.30 34.52 7.82
N GLN A 80 13.29 34.80 6.97
CA GLN A 80 13.70 33.86 5.93
C GLN A 80 14.18 32.52 6.53
N PHE A 81 14.99 32.58 7.59
CA PHE A 81 15.47 31.38 8.28
C PHE A 81 14.32 30.56 8.88
N GLU A 82 13.35 31.21 9.52
CA GLU A 82 12.19 30.54 10.10
C GLU A 82 11.34 29.77 9.06
N VAL A 83 11.24 30.27 7.83
CA VAL A 83 10.56 29.54 6.73
C VAL A 83 11.44 28.42 6.19
N ARG A 84 12.71 28.71 5.87
CA ARG A 84 13.63 27.75 5.23
C ARG A 84 13.96 26.54 6.11
N LYS A 85 13.94 26.68 7.44
CA LYS A 85 14.20 25.53 8.34
C LYS A 85 13.19 24.40 8.11
N ASP A 86 11.91 24.74 7.95
CA ASP A 86 10.80 23.80 7.79
C ASP A 86 10.52 23.48 6.31
N TRP A 87 11.04 24.30 5.39
CA TRP A 87 11.06 24.04 3.95
C TRP A 87 12.31 23.31 3.44
N SER A 88 13.27 23.01 4.31
CA SER A 88 14.54 22.38 3.92
C SER A 88 14.36 21.03 3.21
N GLY A 89 15.28 20.69 2.30
CA GLY A 89 15.27 19.40 1.59
C GLY A 89 14.19 19.24 0.51
N PHE A 90 13.59 20.35 0.04
CA PHE A 90 12.56 20.32 -1.00
C PHE A 90 13.02 19.67 -2.30
N ASP A 91 14.23 19.97 -2.79
CA ASP A 91 14.72 19.45 -4.08
C ASP A 91 14.94 17.92 -4.06
N GLU A 92 15.50 17.43 -2.95
CA GLU A 92 15.70 16.00 -2.73
C GLU A 92 14.36 15.28 -2.63
N LEU A 93 13.42 15.82 -1.84
CA LEU A 93 12.07 15.27 -1.73
C LEU A 93 11.35 15.26 -3.08
N SER A 94 11.48 16.33 -3.86
CA SER A 94 10.88 16.42 -5.20
C SER A 94 11.40 15.32 -6.12
N SER A 95 12.71 15.08 -6.10
CA SER A 95 13.34 14.00 -6.85
C SER A 95 12.81 12.61 -6.40
N GLN A 96 12.68 12.41 -5.09
CA GLN A 96 12.13 11.16 -4.53
C GLN A 96 10.67 10.94 -4.93
N ILE A 97 9.84 11.97 -4.93
CA ILE A 97 8.43 11.90 -5.38
C ILE A 97 8.36 11.47 -6.84
N ILE A 98 9.15 12.08 -7.73
CA ILE A 98 9.15 11.75 -9.15
C ILE A 98 9.58 10.30 -9.38
N VAL A 99 10.67 9.87 -8.73
CA VAL A 99 11.14 8.48 -8.81
C VAL A 99 10.08 7.50 -8.30
N GLN A 100 9.42 7.83 -7.18
CA GLN A 100 8.40 6.97 -6.60
C GLN A 100 7.16 6.85 -7.48
N LEU A 101 6.70 7.97 -8.05
CA LEU A 101 5.60 7.99 -9.01
C LEU A 101 5.92 7.20 -10.28
N ASP A 102 7.14 7.29 -10.80
CA ASP A 102 7.59 6.51 -11.95
C ASP A 102 7.57 5.00 -11.66
N LYS A 103 8.10 4.56 -10.51
CA LYS A 103 8.04 3.15 -10.10
C LYS A 103 6.59 2.66 -9.96
N ILE A 104 5.74 3.44 -9.30
CA ILE A 104 4.33 3.11 -9.09
C ILE A 104 3.59 3.02 -10.44
N GLN A 105 3.83 3.97 -11.34
CA GLN A 105 3.19 3.98 -12.66
C GLN A 105 3.64 2.79 -13.49
N LYS A 106 4.94 2.50 -13.55
CA LYS A 106 5.49 1.32 -14.26
C LYS A 106 4.91 0.02 -13.73
N TRP A 107 4.73 -0.08 -12.41
CA TRP A 107 4.06 -1.22 -11.82
C TRP A 107 2.59 -1.32 -12.27
N ALA A 108 1.84 -0.22 -12.22
CA ALA A 108 0.43 -0.16 -12.60
C ALA A 108 0.21 -0.48 -14.08
N ASP A 109 1.07 0.03 -14.95
CA ASP A 109 1.04 -0.24 -16.39
C ASP A 109 1.39 -1.70 -16.72
N GLY A 110 2.15 -2.35 -15.83
CA GLY A 110 2.52 -3.76 -15.93
C GLY A 110 1.46 -4.74 -15.42
N LEU A 111 0.29 -4.27 -14.97
CA LEU A 111 -0.79 -5.13 -14.48
C LEU A 111 -1.42 -5.93 -15.63
N VAL A 112 -1.31 -7.25 -15.57
CA VAL A 112 -1.97 -8.17 -16.50
C VAL A 112 -3.28 -8.64 -15.89
N LYS A 113 -4.37 -8.57 -16.65
CA LYS A 113 -5.64 -9.18 -16.26
C LYS A 113 -5.55 -10.70 -16.45
N SER A 114 -5.84 -11.44 -15.40
CA SER A 114 -5.84 -12.90 -15.41
C SER A 114 -6.93 -13.43 -14.51
N GLU A 115 -7.53 -14.56 -14.89
CA GLU A 115 -8.50 -15.27 -14.07
C GLU A 115 -7.82 -16.19 -13.05
N GLU A 116 -6.52 -16.46 -13.21
CA GLU A 116 -5.76 -17.35 -12.35
C GLU A 116 -5.15 -16.61 -11.16
N LEU A 117 -5.48 -17.02 -9.93
CA LEU A 117 -4.97 -16.39 -8.70
C LEU A 117 -3.43 -16.35 -8.65
N ASN A 118 -2.75 -17.44 -9.04
CA ASN A 118 -1.28 -17.54 -8.98
C ASN A 118 -0.56 -16.54 -9.89
N SER A 119 -1.22 -16.07 -10.95
CA SER A 119 -0.63 -15.08 -11.87
C SER A 119 -0.42 -13.70 -11.23
N TYR A 120 -1.13 -13.41 -10.12
CA TYR A 120 -0.97 -12.15 -9.39
C TYR A 120 0.26 -12.14 -8.46
N GLY A 121 0.81 -13.30 -8.10
CA GLY A 121 1.95 -13.43 -7.19
C GLY A 121 3.17 -12.62 -7.64
N PRO A 122 3.69 -12.87 -8.86
CA PRO A 122 4.83 -12.13 -9.40
C PRO A 122 4.55 -10.64 -9.59
N THR A 123 3.28 -10.28 -9.81
CA THR A 123 2.87 -8.88 -9.97
C THR A 123 2.92 -8.13 -8.63
N LEU A 124 2.50 -8.77 -7.54
CA LEU A 124 2.58 -8.21 -6.19
C LEU A 124 4.01 -8.17 -5.67
N GLU A 125 4.84 -9.17 -6.00
CA GLU A 125 6.27 -9.19 -5.64
C GLU A 125 7.03 -7.97 -6.17
N LYS A 126 6.63 -7.44 -7.35
CA LYS A 126 7.22 -6.23 -7.93
C LYS A 126 6.95 -4.95 -7.13
N LEU A 127 6.02 -4.96 -6.17
CA LEU A 127 5.82 -3.84 -5.24
C LEU A 127 6.88 -3.82 -4.13
N ALA A 128 7.57 -4.93 -3.89
CA ALA A 128 8.67 -4.95 -2.94
C ALA A 128 9.81 -4.04 -3.42
N GLY A 129 10.41 -3.30 -2.51
CA GLY A 129 11.50 -2.36 -2.83
C GLY A 129 11.04 -1.03 -3.42
N LEU A 130 9.74 -0.72 -3.35
CA LEU A 130 9.25 0.65 -3.59
C LEU A 130 9.92 1.64 -2.63
N GLY A 131 10.24 1.22 -1.41
CA GLY A 131 10.86 2.07 -0.40
C GLY A 131 9.88 3.06 0.24
N ASP A 132 10.40 4.04 0.95
CA ASP A 132 9.61 5.03 1.68
C ASP A 132 9.91 6.44 1.19
N VAL A 133 8.87 7.28 1.12
CA VAL A 133 8.99 8.73 0.89
C VAL A 133 8.23 9.45 2.02
N GLU A 134 8.95 10.28 2.77
CA GLU A 134 8.39 11.10 3.85
C GLU A 134 8.15 12.52 3.33
N LEU A 135 6.88 12.88 3.16
CA LEU A 135 6.50 14.21 2.65
C LEU A 135 6.70 15.31 3.71
N ALA A 136 6.68 14.96 5.00
CA ALA A 136 6.76 15.89 6.13
C ALA A 136 5.78 17.07 6.01
N MET A 137 4.55 16.78 5.59
CA MET A 137 3.53 17.81 5.26
C MET A 137 3.22 18.74 6.43
N ASP A 138 3.33 18.27 7.66
CA ASP A 138 3.21 19.07 8.88
C ASP A 138 4.19 20.25 8.88
N ARG A 139 5.48 19.98 8.63
CA ARG A 139 6.52 21.01 8.55
C ARG A 139 6.33 21.91 7.35
N ARG A 140 5.98 21.34 6.19
CA ARG A 140 5.74 22.10 4.96
C ARG A 140 4.62 23.13 5.15
N LEU A 141 3.53 22.74 5.80
CA LEU A 141 2.42 23.64 6.07
C LEU A 141 2.77 24.70 7.12
N ILE A 142 3.59 24.37 8.13
CA ILE A 142 4.14 25.35 9.08
C ILE A 142 5.00 26.41 8.36
N ALA A 143 5.86 25.98 7.43
CA ALA A 143 6.67 26.89 6.62
C ALA A 143 5.79 27.85 5.81
N LEU A 144 4.76 27.32 5.14
CA LEU A 144 3.81 28.12 4.34
C LEU A 144 3.00 29.08 5.21
N ASP A 145 2.54 28.65 6.39
CA ASP A 145 1.82 29.53 7.32
C ASP A 145 2.69 30.66 7.85
N SER A 146 3.95 30.36 8.16
CA SER A 146 4.92 31.36 8.58
C SER A 146 5.20 32.37 7.46
N LEU A 147 5.39 31.88 6.23
CA LEU A 147 5.62 32.71 5.06
C LEU A 147 4.44 33.63 4.77
N VAL A 148 3.22 33.11 4.71
CA VAL A 148 1.99 33.90 4.53
C VAL A 148 1.88 34.98 5.59
N LYS A 149 2.17 34.65 6.85
CA LYS A 149 2.15 35.62 7.95
C LYS A 149 3.15 36.76 7.72
N PHE A 150 4.38 36.47 7.28
CA PHE A 150 5.39 37.49 7.03
C PHE A 150 5.08 38.35 5.80
N LEU A 151 4.61 37.75 4.69
CA LEU A 151 4.22 38.49 3.49
C LEU A 151 3.07 39.47 3.75
N LYS A 152 2.11 39.09 4.61
CA LYS A 152 1.02 39.99 5.04
C LYS A 152 1.53 41.20 5.81
N MET A 153 2.64 41.09 6.54
CA MET A 153 3.26 42.22 7.25
C MET A 153 3.97 43.19 6.31
N THR A 154 4.40 42.73 5.13
CA THR A 154 5.13 43.53 4.14
C THR A 154 4.25 44.06 3.01
N SER A 155 2.93 43.83 3.06
CA SER A 155 1.96 44.23 2.01
C SER A 155 2.24 43.63 0.63
N LEU A 156 2.93 42.48 0.57
CA LEU A 156 3.19 41.70 -0.65
C LEU A 156 1.99 40.82 -0.99
N THR A 157 0.89 41.44 -1.41
CA THR A 157 -0.40 40.75 -1.59
C THR A 157 -0.36 39.69 -2.70
N SER A 158 0.33 39.96 -3.82
CA SER A 158 0.43 39.00 -4.94
C SER A 158 1.12 37.71 -4.50
N GLN A 159 2.27 37.82 -3.82
CA GLN A 159 3.03 36.68 -3.31
C GLN A 159 2.25 35.94 -2.23
N THR A 160 1.51 36.69 -1.40
CA THR A 160 0.63 36.08 -0.38
C THR A 160 -0.41 35.18 -1.04
N ASP A 161 -1.09 35.66 -2.09
CA ASP A 161 -2.13 34.91 -2.79
C ASP A 161 -1.57 33.67 -3.50
N GLU A 162 -0.37 33.77 -4.09
CA GLU A 162 0.32 32.65 -4.73
C GLU A 162 0.69 31.55 -3.73
N VAL A 163 1.26 31.93 -2.58
CA VAL A 163 1.62 30.98 -1.51
C VAL A 163 0.37 30.35 -0.90
N GLU A 164 -0.72 31.10 -0.68
CA GLU A 164 -1.99 30.56 -0.18
C GLU A 164 -2.63 29.58 -1.19
N LYS A 165 -2.57 29.90 -2.48
CA LYS A 165 -3.05 29.02 -3.55
C LYS A 165 -2.23 27.72 -3.58
N PHE A 166 -0.91 27.82 -3.49
CA PHE A 166 -0.04 26.65 -3.45
C PHE A 166 -0.30 25.80 -2.20
N LYS A 167 -0.43 26.41 -1.01
CA LYS A 167 -0.80 25.70 0.22
C LYS A 167 -2.09 24.90 0.05
N LYS A 168 -3.13 25.52 -0.49
CA LYS A 168 -4.44 24.87 -0.71
C LYS A 168 -4.33 23.69 -1.68
N MET A 169 -3.51 23.82 -2.73
CA MET A 169 -3.27 22.81 -3.74
C MET A 169 -2.62 21.55 -3.14
N ILE A 170 -1.68 21.70 -2.20
CA ILE A 170 -0.93 20.57 -1.61
C ILE A 170 -1.55 20.02 -0.31
N THR A 171 -2.54 20.69 0.27
CA THR A 171 -3.24 20.26 1.50
C THR A 171 -3.74 18.80 1.43
N PRO A 172 -4.29 18.29 0.31
CA PRO A 172 -4.72 16.89 0.23
C PRO A 172 -3.61 15.86 0.48
N LEU A 173 -2.34 16.24 0.34
CA LEU A 173 -1.18 15.37 0.56
C LEU A 173 -0.94 15.06 2.05
N GLU A 174 -1.54 15.79 3.00
CA GLU A 174 -1.37 15.54 4.45
C GLU A 174 -1.72 14.11 4.87
N SER A 175 -2.68 13.51 4.18
CA SER A 175 -3.15 12.14 4.47
C SER A 175 -2.43 11.06 3.67
N LEU A 176 -1.55 11.45 2.75
CA LEU A 176 -0.88 10.53 1.85
C LEU A 176 0.28 9.84 2.55
N ASN A 177 0.30 8.51 2.49
CA ASN A 177 1.34 7.70 3.11
C ASN A 177 2.07 6.88 2.04
N LEU A 178 3.32 7.26 1.76
CA LEU A 178 4.19 6.63 0.76
C LEU A 178 5.24 5.70 1.39
N HIS A 179 4.94 5.14 2.58
CA HIS A 179 5.81 4.14 3.21
C HIS A 179 5.43 2.72 2.74
N PHE A 180 6.31 2.05 2.01
CA PHE A 180 6.11 0.71 1.50
C PHE A 180 7.08 -0.32 2.07
N SER A 181 8.24 0.08 2.61
CA SER A 181 9.31 -0.86 3.02
C SER A 181 8.84 -1.88 4.05
N LYS A 182 7.88 -1.51 4.90
CA LYS A 182 7.29 -2.41 5.91
C LYS A 182 6.57 -3.63 5.31
N PHE A 183 6.23 -3.60 4.02
CA PHE A 183 5.57 -4.70 3.32
C PHE A 183 6.55 -5.61 2.55
N ASP A 184 7.82 -5.22 2.40
CA ASP A 184 8.76 -5.89 1.49
C ASP A 184 8.89 -7.40 1.77
N ALA A 185 9.00 -7.79 3.04
CA ALA A 185 9.12 -9.19 3.43
C ALA A 185 7.89 -10.03 3.01
N SER A 186 6.70 -9.45 3.17
CA SER A 186 5.43 -10.09 2.79
C SER A 186 5.25 -10.12 1.27
N LEU A 187 5.52 -9.00 0.60
CA LEU A 187 5.38 -8.85 -0.85
C LEU A 187 6.32 -9.80 -1.59
N SER A 188 7.56 -9.94 -1.13
CA SER A 188 8.59 -10.79 -1.76
C SER A 188 8.25 -12.30 -1.75
N GLN A 189 7.20 -12.71 -1.02
CA GLN A 189 6.77 -14.09 -0.90
C GLN A 189 5.36 -14.32 -1.47
N MET A 190 4.82 -13.39 -2.27
CA MET A 190 3.43 -13.48 -2.71
C MET A 190 3.16 -14.63 -3.68
N SER A 191 4.10 -15.00 -4.54
CA SER A 191 3.94 -16.17 -5.42
C SER A 191 3.77 -17.47 -4.62
N SER A 192 4.61 -17.68 -3.60
CA SER A 192 4.51 -18.86 -2.74
C SER A 192 3.28 -18.83 -1.82
N THR A 193 2.89 -17.64 -1.36
CA THR A 193 1.67 -17.43 -0.58
C THR A 193 0.42 -17.84 -1.37
N LEU A 194 0.29 -17.37 -2.61
CA LEU A 194 -0.89 -17.67 -3.45
C LEU A 194 -0.92 -19.14 -3.89
N ALA A 195 0.22 -19.71 -4.27
CA ALA A 195 0.31 -21.14 -4.59
C ALA A 195 -0.05 -22.01 -3.37
N GLY A 196 0.43 -21.63 -2.19
CA GLY A 196 0.11 -22.31 -0.94
C GLY A 196 -1.37 -22.22 -0.56
N LEU A 197 -2.02 -21.10 -0.88
CA LEU A 197 -3.46 -20.92 -0.68
C LEU A 197 -4.26 -21.83 -1.61
N GLN A 198 -3.92 -21.85 -2.90
CA GLN A 198 -4.59 -22.72 -3.89
C GLN A 198 -4.43 -24.21 -3.56
N ASN A 199 -3.23 -24.64 -3.17
CA ASN A 199 -2.98 -26.04 -2.83
C ASN A 199 -3.63 -26.48 -1.51
N SER A 200 -3.93 -25.54 -0.60
CA SER A 200 -4.63 -25.82 0.65
C SER A 200 -6.11 -26.21 0.45
N ASP A 201 -6.69 -25.86 -0.72
CA ASP A 201 -8.01 -26.34 -1.16
C ASP A 201 -7.95 -27.75 -1.78
N GLU A 202 -6.87 -28.10 -2.49
CA GLU A 202 -6.75 -29.38 -3.22
C GLU A 202 -6.42 -30.60 -2.34
N THR A 203 -5.74 -30.42 -1.19
CA THR A 203 -5.41 -31.53 -0.28
C THR A 203 -6.62 -32.12 0.46
N ALA A 204 -7.85 -31.71 0.10
CA ALA A 204 -9.09 -32.33 0.54
C ALA A 204 -9.49 -33.59 -0.25
N GLY A 205 -8.91 -33.84 -1.43
CA GLY A 205 -9.36 -34.91 -2.34
C GLY A 205 -8.67 -36.28 -2.23
N ASN A 206 -7.40 -36.35 -1.77
CA ASN A 206 -6.54 -37.50 -2.08
C ASN A 206 -6.06 -38.35 -0.88
N HIS A 207 -6.73 -38.30 0.27
CA HIS A 207 -6.43 -39.23 1.38
C HIS A 207 -7.60 -40.18 1.66
N THR A 208 -7.94 -41.04 0.69
CA THR A 208 -8.54 -42.35 0.98
C THR A 208 -8.16 -43.33 -0.12
N THR A 209 -6.99 -43.95 0.02
CA THR A 209 -6.76 -45.29 -0.53
C THR A 209 -6.23 -46.11 0.63
N MET A 210 -7.14 -46.67 1.43
CA MET A 210 -6.76 -47.76 2.32
C MET A 210 -6.44 -48.96 1.43
N ALA A 211 -5.19 -49.41 1.49
CA ALA A 211 -4.79 -50.70 0.96
C ALA A 211 -5.58 -51.80 1.68
N THR A 212 -6.39 -52.54 0.92
CA THR A 212 -7.02 -53.78 1.38
C THR A 212 -5.94 -54.86 1.45
N ALA A 213 -5.53 -55.25 2.66
CA ALA A 213 -4.75 -56.46 2.88
C ALA A 213 -5.68 -57.69 2.81
N PRO A 214 -5.23 -58.83 2.25
CA PRO A 214 -6.04 -60.03 2.11
C PRO A 214 -6.23 -60.74 3.46
N VAL A 215 -7.45 -61.22 3.72
CA VAL A 215 -7.77 -62.05 4.87
C VAL A 215 -7.51 -63.51 4.49
N ASP A 216 -6.51 -64.12 5.11
CA ASP A 216 -6.28 -65.57 5.05
C ASP A 216 -7.35 -66.31 5.85
N GLU A 217 -8.00 -67.27 5.19
CA GLU A 217 -8.81 -68.32 5.80
C GLU A 217 -7.97 -69.18 6.74
N LYS A 218 -8.48 -69.45 7.95
CA LYS A 218 -8.21 -70.71 8.63
C LYS A 218 -9.47 -71.30 9.23
N SER A 219 -9.97 -72.30 8.51
CA SER A 219 -10.80 -73.39 9.01
C SER A 219 -10.01 -74.22 10.03
N THR A 220 -10.64 -74.55 11.15
CA THR A 220 -10.29 -75.72 11.97
C THR A 220 -11.58 -76.43 12.34
N PHE A 221 -11.76 -77.61 11.75
CA PHE A 221 -12.56 -78.70 12.27
C PHE A 221 -11.62 -79.67 12.99
N GLU A 222 -11.90 -79.97 14.25
CA GLU A 222 -12.19 -81.32 14.76
C GLU A 222 -12.95 -81.18 16.10
#